data_AF-A0A914KEB2-F1
#
_entry.id   AF-A0A914KEB2-F1
#
_cell.length_a   1.000
_cell.length_b   1.000
_cell.length_c   1.000
_cell.angle_alpha   90.00
_cell.angle_beta   90.00
_cell.angle_gamma   90.00
#
_symmetry.space_group_name_H-M   'P 1'
#
loop_
_entity.id
_entity.type
_entity.pdbx_description
1 polymer ?
#
loop_
_entity_poly.entity_id
_entity_poly.type
_entity_poly.pdbx_seq_one_letter_code
_entity_poly.pdbx_strand_id
1 'polypeptide(L)'
;YYFEELKKSIFYKPDEIIENPSIERRLSGSPDIGILVIVTNDANLSEYKIALDSLRCYSQLQNYDFNLVFVDDYWRKKCPQKQFMFQRHCITSNLLSKHDWTLFIDADVGVVNPNRLLDDFVIQLENHVDILFFDRFFDWEIAAGSYFARNTSFASEFLMKFSNMEEILPNSFVGSDNGAIHWLFLTEFFTNQTSIFSKNDCWKILEKSKDFTDLFVFEACCRQIIGENQILKSQTKNGHVKILPKGTGWMRDAWITDSKWSLEYDFMLHGWKTSIMYPLIENSTSWNRALIRNKWGKWYQTLAMNNFLNYSCKNGKIKWKWWKSLMLEKEEIIDLLEKRKFNSQIHSEYQLGLLQQLGHPTEKKMKTLIVFVAFIAITAALVYPPRFKCALCHDFVKEVEKELALDADYFHKHDAHKLCLKFEELRYPFNTVCKHFSPKEIDEIFEEFRKPTPSKEICKKVKLC
;
A
#
# COMPACT_ATOMS: atom_id res chain seq x y z
N TYR A 1 -24.49 -2.26 2.83
CA TYR A 1 -24.67 -2.40 4.30
C TYR A 1 -23.56 -3.30 4.89
N TYR A 2 -22.36 -3.26 4.29
CA TYR A 2 -21.19 -4.11 4.56
C TYR A 2 -20.29 -3.61 5.72
N PHE A 3 -20.89 -3.24 6.84
CA PHE A 3 -20.17 -2.90 8.08
C PHE A 3 -20.51 -3.84 9.25
N GLU A 4 -21.38 -4.82 9.03
CA GLU A 4 -21.93 -5.68 10.09
C GLU A 4 -21.20 -7.01 10.25
N GLU A 5 -20.34 -7.45 9.33
CA GLU A 5 -19.72 -8.79 9.42
C GLU A 5 -18.22 -8.85 9.75
N LEU A 6 -17.58 -7.70 9.96
CA LEU A 6 -16.36 -7.63 10.77
C LEU A 6 -16.67 -7.66 12.28
N LYS A 7 -17.94 -7.87 12.68
CA LYS A 7 -18.37 -7.91 14.08
C LYS A 7 -18.01 -9.20 14.85
N LYS A 8 -17.22 -10.11 14.28
CA LYS A 8 -16.81 -11.35 14.98
C LYS A 8 -15.37 -11.39 15.48
N SER A 9 -14.59 -10.30 15.46
CA SER A 9 -13.24 -10.31 16.04
C SER A 9 -13.03 -9.23 17.11
N ILE A 10 -12.80 -9.74 18.33
CA ILE A 10 -12.04 -9.16 19.45
C ILE A 10 -12.79 -8.05 20.21
N PHE A 11 -13.50 -8.50 21.25
CA PHE A 11 -13.97 -7.65 22.34
C PHE A 11 -12.75 -7.09 23.11
N TYR A 12 -12.53 -5.78 23.07
CA TYR A 12 -11.44 -5.10 23.78
C TYR A 12 -11.71 -5.09 25.30
N LYS A 13 -10.96 -5.89 26.04
CA LYS A 13 -10.75 -5.78 27.49
C LYS A 13 -9.82 -4.59 27.79
N PRO A 14 -9.69 -4.12 29.05
CA PRO A 14 -8.71 -3.09 29.40
C PRO A 14 -7.32 -3.48 28.85
N ASP A 15 -6.72 -2.60 28.05
CA ASP A 15 -5.56 -2.94 27.25
C ASP A 15 -4.33 -3.20 28.13
N GLU A 16 -3.76 -4.41 28.00
CA GLU A 16 -2.48 -4.77 28.61
C GLU A 16 -1.35 -4.03 27.90
N ILE A 17 -0.47 -3.40 28.67
CA ILE A 17 0.73 -2.75 28.15
C ILE A 17 1.86 -3.77 28.10
N ILE A 18 2.43 -3.99 26.93
CA ILE A 18 3.63 -4.81 26.74
C ILE A 18 4.85 -3.89 26.74
N GLU A 19 5.91 -4.32 27.42
CA GLU A 19 7.21 -3.64 27.41
C GLU A 19 8.22 -4.44 26.57
N ASN A 20 9.09 -3.74 25.84
CA ASN A 20 10.22 -4.40 25.17
C ASN A 20 11.18 -4.99 26.22
N PRO A 21 11.50 -6.30 26.17
CA PRO A 21 12.38 -6.93 27.16
C PRO A 21 13.81 -6.37 27.13
N SER A 22 14.35 -6.09 25.95
CA SER A 22 15.69 -5.51 25.76
C SER A 22 15.86 -4.98 24.34
N ILE A 23 16.55 -3.85 24.19
CA ILE A 23 16.92 -3.29 22.89
C ILE A 23 18.35 -3.72 22.58
N GLU A 24 18.53 -4.50 21.52
CA GLU A 24 19.86 -4.81 21.00
C GLU A 24 20.47 -3.55 20.40
N ARG A 25 21.72 -3.25 20.79
CA ARG A 25 22.44 -2.08 20.30
C ARG A 25 23.20 -2.41 19.04
N ARG A 26 23.21 -1.44 18.13
CA ARG A 26 24.06 -1.39 16.94
C ARG A 26 25.53 -1.73 17.25
N LEU A 27 26.13 -2.55 16.38
CA LEU A 27 27.49 -3.07 16.55
C LEU A 27 28.57 -2.05 16.15
N SER A 28 29.80 -2.28 16.62
CA SER A 28 30.97 -1.53 16.16
C SER A 28 31.28 -1.87 14.70
N GLY A 29 31.50 -0.86 13.86
CA GLY A 29 31.77 -1.04 12.43
C GLY A 29 30.51 -1.06 11.54
N SER A 30 29.34 -0.73 12.09
CA SER A 30 28.14 -0.49 11.28
C SER A 30 28.33 0.71 10.32
N PRO A 31 27.60 0.75 9.19
CA PRO A 31 27.69 1.82 8.18
C PRO A 31 27.51 3.24 8.75
N ASP A 32 27.96 4.29 8.08
CA ASP A 32 27.57 5.65 8.49
C ASP A 32 26.19 5.99 7.90
N ILE A 33 25.16 6.10 8.75
CA ILE A 33 23.78 6.37 8.36
C ILE A 33 23.24 7.56 9.15
N GLY A 34 22.85 8.62 8.43
CA GLY A 34 22.11 9.76 8.97
C GLY A 34 20.62 9.69 8.64
N ILE A 35 19.77 9.97 9.61
CA ILE A 35 18.33 10.13 9.43
C ILE A 35 18.04 11.62 9.20
N LEU A 36 17.40 11.93 8.08
CA LEU A 36 17.08 13.30 7.66
C LEU A 36 15.55 13.47 7.55
N VAL A 37 15.02 14.34 8.40
CA VAL A 37 13.65 14.85 8.30
C VAL A 37 13.70 16.32 7.91
N ILE A 38 12.94 16.71 6.90
CA ILE A 38 12.85 18.10 6.44
C ILE A 38 11.42 18.59 6.68
N VAL A 39 11.26 19.80 7.19
CA VAL A 39 9.96 20.45 7.43
C VAL A 39 10.01 21.91 7.02
N THR A 40 8.88 22.52 6.68
CA THR A 40 8.83 23.96 6.45
C THR A 40 9.05 24.75 7.75
N ASN A 41 9.52 25.99 7.65
CA ASN A 41 9.74 26.85 8.82
C ASN A 41 8.47 27.10 9.66
N ASP A 42 7.30 27.05 9.03
CA ASP A 42 5.98 27.24 9.63
C ASP A 42 5.30 25.91 10.02
N ALA A 43 5.99 24.77 9.89
CA ALA A 43 5.44 23.47 10.21
C ALA A 43 5.02 23.38 11.68
N ASN A 44 3.78 22.95 11.91
CA ASN A 44 3.31 22.66 13.26
C ASN A 44 3.88 21.33 13.76
N LEU A 45 5.01 21.37 14.46
CA LEU A 45 5.67 20.15 14.97
C LEU A 45 4.81 19.36 15.98
N SER A 46 3.81 19.98 16.61
CA SER A 46 2.90 19.24 17.50
C SER A 46 2.13 18.17 16.73
N GLU A 47 1.85 18.42 15.44
CA GLU A 47 1.16 17.48 14.57
C GLU A 47 1.91 16.17 14.42
N TYR A 48 3.25 16.25 14.43
CA TYR A 48 4.16 15.13 14.20
C TYR A 48 4.86 14.67 15.48
N LYS A 49 4.40 15.13 16.66
CA LYS A 49 5.14 14.98 17.91
C LYS A 49 5.51 13.52 18.21
N ILE A 50 4.54 12.60 18.13
CA ILE A 50 4.74 11.18 18.45
C ILE A 50 5.72 10.55 17.46
N ALA A 51 5.57 10.85 16.17
CA ALA A 51 6.45 10.37 15.11
C ALA A 51 7.91 10.86 15.32
N LEU A 52 8.10 12.18 15.42
CA LEU A 52 9.42 12.78 15.59
C LEU A 52 10.10 12.37 16.90
N ASP A 53 9.36 12.28 18.01
CA ASP A 53 9.93 11.86 19.29
C ASP A 53 10.34 10.38 19.26
N SER A 54 9.56 9.52 18.59
CA SER A 54 9.92 8.11 18.40
C SER A 54 11.19 7.94 17.55
N LEU A 55 11.31 8.69 16.45
CA LEU A 55 12.50 8.72 15.59
C LEU A 55 13.74 9.23 16.34
N ARG A 56 13.61 10.36 17.06
CA ARG A 56 14.70 10.92 17.88
C ARG A 56 15.17 9.92 18.93
N CYS A 57 14.23 9.30 19.64
CA CYS A 57 14.56 8.32 20.67
C CYS A 57 15.26 7.10 20.07
N TYR A 58 14.72 6.55 18.97
CA TYR A 58 15.33 5.44 18.22
C TYR A 58 16.75 5.77 17.76
N SER A 59 16.96 6.96 17.19
CA SER A 59 18.27 7.41 16.72
C SER A 59 19.29 7.44 17.84
N GLN A 60 18.90 7.93 19.01
CA GLN A 60 19.77 7.95 20.19
C GLN A 60 20.05 6.56 20.76
N LEU A 61 19.06 5.67 20.72
CA LEU A 61 19.20 4.29 21.18
C LEU A 61 20.17 3.48 20.33
N GLN A 62 20.08 3.66 19.01
CA GLN A 62 20.85 2.90 18.02
C GLN A 62 22.06 3.66 17.49
N ASN A 63 22.36 4.85 18.03
CA ASN A 63 23.48 5.69 17.66
C ASN A 63 23.50 6.05 16.16
N TYR A 64 22.34 6.44 15.63
CA TYR A 64 22.20 7.12 14.33
C TYR A 64 22.20 8.64 14.53
N ASP A 65 22.76 9.39 13.59
CA ASP A 65 22.61 10.86 13.60
C ASP A 65 21.19 11.22 13.14
N PHE A 66 20.55 12.15 13.86
CA PHE A 66 19.19 12.60 13.57
C PHE A 66 19.19 14.09 13.25
N ASN A 67 18.89 14.40 11.98
CA ASN A 67 18.88 15.74 11.44
C ASN A 67 17.44 16.17 11.14
N LEU A 68 16.88 17.08 11.94
CA LEU A 68 15.65 17.80 11.61
C LEU A 68 16.02 19.16 11.01
N VAL A 69 15.72 19.33 9.72
CA VAL A 69 16.04 20.54 8.96
C VAL A 69 14.77 21.34 8.69
N PHE A 70 14.83 22.64 9.00
CA PHE A 70 13.76 23.58 8.67
C PHE A 70 14.10 24.34 7.38
N VAL A 71 13.12 24.46 6.48
CA VAL A 71 13.30 25.23 5.23
C VAL A 71 13.23 26.73 5.51
N ASP A 72 14.40 27.30 5.78
CA ASP A 72 14.63 28.72 5.98
C ASP A 72 14.94 29.48 4.68
N ASP A 73 15.23 30.78 4.81
CA ASP A 73 15.53 31.64 3.66
C ASP A 73 16.80 31.21 2.90
N TYR A 74 17.74 30.55 3.57
CA TYR A 74 18.90 29.98 2.90
C TYR A 74 18.47 28.82 1.99
N TRP A 75 17.67 27.88 2.51
CA TRP A 75 17.18 26.76 1.72
C TRP A 75 16.23 27.19 0.61
N ARG A 76 15.36 28.18 0.83
CA ARG A 76 14.48 28.72 -0.22
C ARG A 76 15.26 29.33 -1.39
N LYS A 77 16.40 29.95 -1.13
CA LYS A 77 17.28 30.48 -2.19
C LYS A 77 18.05 29.39 -2.90
N LYS A 78 18.52 28.38 -2.16
CA LYS A 78 19.35 27.29 -2.70
C LYS A 78 18.55 26.23 -3.47
N CYS A 79 17.34 25.94 -2.99
CA CYS A 79 16.39 24.99 -3.54
C CYS A 79 15.09 25.73 -3.88
N PRO A 80 15.00 26.30 -5.09
CA PRO A 80 13.94 27.27 -5.45
C PRO A 80 12.61 26.61 -5.86
N GLN A 81 12.47 25.29 -5.70
CA GLN A 81 11.21 24.59 -5.96
C GLN A 81 10.08 25.21 -5.13
N LYS A 82 8.93 25.45 -5.75
CA LYS A 82 7.80 26.17 -5.13
C LYS A 82 7.03 25.26 -4.18
N GLN A 83 6.84 24.01 -4.58
CA GLN A 83 6.21 22.98 -3.78
C GLN A 83 7.23 22.32 -2.85
N PHE A 84 6.93 22.36 -1.55
CA PHE A 84 7.75 21.76 -0.51
C PHE A 84 8.10 20.28 -0.79
N MET A 85 7.15 19.52 -1.35
CA MET A 85 7.34 18.10 -1.68
C MET A 85 8.48 17.85 -2.68
N PHE A 86 8.74 18.79 -3.59
CA PHE A 86 9.89 18.71 -4.52
C PHE A 86 11.15 19.32 -3.91
N GLN A 87 10.99 20.42 -3.16
CA GLN A 87 12.09 21.14 -2.52
C GLN A 87 12.91 20.26 -1.57
N ARG A 88 12.25 19.37 -0.82
CA ARG A 88 12.91 18.46 0.12
C ARG A 88 13.95 17.56 -0.56
N HIS A 89 13.75 17.15 -1.80
CA HIS A 89 14.72 16.32 -2.52
C HIS A 89 15.98 17.10 -2.94
N CYS A 90 15.85 18.38 -3.28
CA CYS A 90 17.00 19.27 -3.51
C CYS A 90 17.80 19.46 -2.22
N ILE A 91 17.12 19.66 -1.08
CA ILE A 91 17.76 19.82 0.23
C ILE A 91 18.49 18.52 0.61
N THR A 92 17.85 17.35 0.46
CA THR A 92 18.48 16.05 0.67
C THR A 92 19.74 15.89 -0.19
N SER A 93 19.67 16.22 -1.49
CA SER A 93 20.83 16.18 -2.40
C SER A 93 22.03 16.99 -1.87
N ASN A 94 21.76 18.19 -1.35
CA ASN A 94 22.77 19.08 -0.79
C ASN A 94 23.34 18.62 0.57
N LEU A 95 22.70 17.66 1.23
CA LEU A 95 23.07 17.16 2.55
C LEU A 95 23.68 15.75 2.52
N LEU A 96 23.73 15.08 1.36
CA LEU A 96 24.25 13.72 1.23
C LEU A 96 25.70 13.57 1.72
N SER A 97 26.52 14.62 1.60
CA SER A 97 27.94 14.58 1.98
C SER A 97 28.20 14.42 3.48
N LYS A 98 27.17 14.50 4.32
CA LYS A 98 27.30 14.37 5.78
C LYS A 98 27.52 12.94 6.27
N HIS A 99 27.07 11.94 5.49
CA HIS A 99 27.11 10.52 5.86
C HIS A 99 27.37 9.66 4.63
N ASP A 100 27.81 8.40 4.82
CA ASP A 100 27.88 7.45 3.70
C ASP A 100 26.49 7.17 3.12
N TRP A 101 25.48 7.07 3.99
CA TRP A 101 24.07 6.91 3.63
C TRP A 101 23.20 7.93 4.38
N THR A 102 22.26 8.51 3.65
CA THR A 102 21.19 9.35 4.24
C THR A 102 19.84 8.66 4.04
N LEU A 103 19.13 8.37 5.13
CA LEU A 103 17.71 8.04 5.10
C LEU A 103 16.92 9.34 5.12
N PHE A 104 16.36 9.72 3.98
CA PHE A 104 15.30 10.74 3.95
C PHE A 104 13.99 10.11 4.41
N ILE A 105 13.25 10.79 5.29
CA ILE A 105 11.96 10.30 5.80
C ILE A 105 11.02 11.45 6.19
N ASP A 106 9.73 11.27 5.89
CA ASP A 106 8.69 12.25 6.23
C ASP A 106 8.44 12.36 7.74
N ALA A 107 8.02 13.55 8.15
CA ALA A 107 7.85 13.89 9.57
C ALA A 107 6.73 13.11 10.26
N ASP A 108 5.79 12.52 9.50
CA ASP A 108 4.69 11.69 9.99
C ASP A 108 5.00 10.19 9.98
N VAL A 109 6.28 9.80 9.88
CA VAL A 109 6.71 8.42 10.06
C VAL A 109 7.20 8.21 11.48
N GLY A 110 6.60 7.25 12.18
CA GLY A 110 7.00 6.86 13.53
C GLY A 110 7.67 5.49 13.55
N VAL A 111 8.65 5.34 14.43
CA VAL A 111 9.22 4.02 14.75
C VAL A 111 8.24 3.32 15.67
N VAL A 112 7.81 2.10 15.31
CA VAL A 112 7.00 1.24 16.18
C VAL A 112 7.83 0.14 16.82
N ASN A 113 8.84 -0.35 16.10
CA ASN A 113 9.74 -1.41 16.56
C ASN A 113 11.20 -0.90 16.64
N PRO A 114 11.73 -0.62 17.84
CA PRO A 114 13.08 -0.08 17.99
C PRO A 114 14.20 -1.13 17.83
N ASN A 115 13.84 -2.42 17.71
CA ASN A 115 14.81 -3.52 17.60
C ASN A 115 15.26 -3.75 16.15
N ARG A 116 14.59 -3.16 15.17
CA ARG A 116 15.02 -3.23 13.75
C ARG A 116 16.09 -2.18 13.48
N LEU A 117 17.09 -2.53 12.68
CA LEU A 117 18.21 -1.65 12.36
C LEU A 117 18.10 -1.15 10.91
N LEU A 118 18.51 0.10 10.68
CA LEU A 118 18.67 0.64 9.32
C LEU A 118 19.78 -0.08 8.56
N ASP A 119 20.76 -0.60 9.28
CA ASP A 119 21.87 -1.41 8.78
C ASP A 119 21.42 -2.56 7.87
N ASP A 120 20.34 -3.24 8.25
CA ASP A 120 19.83 -4.43 7.55
C ASP A 120 19.45 -4.11 6.09
N PHE A 121 19.04 -2.86 5.80
CA PHE A 121 18.62 -2.45 4.48
C PHE A 121 19.77 -2.04 3.57
N VAL A 122 20.90 -1.59 4.12
CA VAL A 122 22.03 -1.07 3.35
C VAL A 122 23.21 -2.05 3.27
N ILE A 123 23.46 -2.87 4.30
CA ILE A 123 24.54 -3.87 4.31
C ILE A 123 24.30 -4.96 3.26
N GLN A 124 23.04 -5.29 3.00
CA GLN A 124 22.65 -6.31 2.02
C GLN A 124 22.69 -5.80 0.57
N LEU A 125 22.97 -4.51 0.36
CA LEU A 125 23.06 -3.97 -1.00
C LEU A 125 24.38 -4.34 -1.64
N GLU A 126 24.32 -4.71 -2.92
CA GLU A 126 25.52 -4.82 -3.74
C GLU A 126 26.26 -3.47 -3.73
N ASN A 127 27.59 -3.50 -3.80
CA ASN A 127 28.49 -2.34 -3.68
C ASN A 127 28.21 -1.19 -4.69
N HIS A 128 27.28 -1.37 -5.61
CA HIS A 128 26.96 -0.49 -6.72
C HIS A 128 25.60 0.21 -6.63
N VAL A 129 24.79 -0.04 -5.59
CA VAL A 129 23.51 0.66 -5.40
C VAL A 129 23.77 2.06 -4.81
N ASP A 130 23.23 3.08 -5.48
CA ASP A 130 23.33 4.49 -5.08
C ASP A 130 22.09 5.00 -4.34
N ILE A 131 20.90 4.51 -4.71
CA ILE A 131 19.64 4.88 -4.06
C ILE A 131 18.77 3.63 -3.86
N LEU A 132 18.16 3.52 -2.69
CA LEU A 132 17.20 2.47 -2.34
C LEU A 132 15.82 3.11 -2.10
N PHE A 133 14.88 2.77 -2.97
CA PHE A 133 13.45 3.03 -2.81
C PHE A 133 12.72 1.74 -2.42
N PHE A 134 11.41 1.84 -2.20
CA PHE A 134 10.54 0.69 -2.00
C PHE A 134 9.16 0.96 -2.59
N ASP A 135 8.48 -0.12 -2.98
CA ASP A 135 7.08 -0.07 -3.40
C ASP A 135 6.20 0.15 -2.17
N ARG A 136 5.37 1.20 -2.20
CA ARG A 136 4.33 1.45 -1.21
C ARG A 136 3.32 0.30 -1.23
N PHE A 137 2.76 -0.03 -0.07
CA PHE A 137 2.08 -1.33 0.07
C PHE A 137 0.72 -1.41 -0.66
N PHE A 138 -0.11 -0.36 -0.59
CA PHE A 138 -1.53 -0.46 -0.97
C PHE A 138 -1.86 -0.01 -2.39
N ASP A 139 -0.93 0.62 -3.10
CA ASP A 139 -1.09 1.15 -4.47
C ASP A 139 0.10 0.73 -5.34
N TRP A 140 0.31 1.36 -6.49
CA TRP A 140 1.45 1.08 -7.38
C TRP A 140 2.57 2.10 -7.21
N GLU A 141 2.52 2.91 -6.16
CA GLU A 141 3.51 3.95 -5.91
C GLU A 141 4.88 3.37 -5.55
N ILE A 142 5.93 3.89 -6.16
CA ILE A 142 7.26 3.97 -5.55
C ILE A 142 7.18 5.07 -4.49
N ALA A 143 7.42 4.75 -3.22
CA ALA A 143 7.27 5.72 -2.14
C ALA A 143 8.28 6.88 -2.28
N ALA A 144 7.79 8.13 -2.35
CA ALA A 144 8.64 9.32 -2.39
C ALA A 144 8.92 9.91 -0.99
N GLY A 145 8.06 9.60 -0.01
CA GLY A 145 8.18 10.07 1.38
C GLY A 145 9.30 9.42 2.20
N SER A 146 10.04 8.46 1.64
CA SER A 146 11.27 7.95 2.24
C SER A 146 12.14 7.17 1.25
N TYR A 147 13.46 7.32 1.35
CA TYR A 147 14.45 6.52 0.62
C TYR A 147 15.83 6.60 1.30
N PHE A 148 16.69 5.61 1.05
CA PHE A 148 18.11 5.75 1.34
C PHE A 148 18.84 6.27 0.11
N ALA A 149 19.70 7.27 0.28
CA ALA A 149 20.59 7.77 -0.75
C ALA A 149 22.03 7.72 -0.25
N ARG A 150 22.91 7.10 -1.03
CA ARG A 150 24.35 7.04 -0.77
C ARG A 150 25.00 8.37 -1.15
N ASN A 151 26.08 8.74 -0.48
CA ASN A 151 26.89 9.89 -0.86
C ASN A 151 27.68 9.63 -2.16
N THR A 152 26.99 9.70 -3.29
CA THR A 152 27.57 9.60 -4.63
C THR A 152 27.08 10.73 -5.52
N SER A 153 27.88 11.09 -6.52
CA SER A 153 27.50 12.11 -7.50
C SER A 153 26.21 11.72 -8.23
N PHE A 154 26.04 10.42 -8.52
CA PHE A 154 24.82 9.94 -9.16
C PHE A 154 23.58 10.18 -8.28
N ALA A 155 23.64 9.81 -6.99
CA ALA A 155 22.52 10.02 -6.08
C ALA A 155 22.17 11.51 -5.93
N SER A 156 23.19 12.36 -5.78
CA SER A 156 23.01 13.82 -5.73
C SER A 156 22.29 14.34 -6.98
N GLU A 157 22.76 13.95 -8.16
CA GLU A 157 22.20 14.41 -9.43
C GLU A 157 20.79 13.86 -9.68
N PHE A 158 20.54 12.61 -9.30
CA PHE A 158 19.20 12.00 -9.41
C PHE A 158 18.19 12.75 -8.53
N LEU A 159 18.54 13.07 -7.28
CA LEU A 159 17.67 13.82 -6.39
C LEU A 159 17.44 15.27 -6.85
N MET A 160 18.43 15.90 -7.51
CA MET A 160 18.23 17.20 -8.15
C MET A 160 17.31 17.11 -9.38
N LYS A 161 17.42 16.05 -10.20
CA LYS A 161 16.46 15.80 -11.28
C LYS A 161 15.06 15.59 -10.71
N PHE A 162 14.95 14.85 -9.61
CA PHE A 162 13.68 14.61 -8.93
C PHE A 162 13.06 15.90 -8.39
N SER A 163 13.82 16.78 -7.75
CA SER A 163 13.30 18.08 -7.34
C SER A 163 12.85 18.94 -8.52
N ASN A 164 13.56 18.87 -9.66
CA ASN A 164 13.24 19.67 -10.84
C ASN A 164 12.09 19.11 -11.68
N MET A 165 11.54 17.95 -11.32
CA MET A 165 10.34 17.42 -11.96
C MET A 165 9.13 18.35 -11.82
N GLU A 166 9.11 19.22 -10.81
CA GLU A 166 8.05 20.23 -10.62
C GLU A 166 7.75 21.03 -11.90
N GLU A 167 8.76 21.33 -12.72
CA GLU A 167 8.62 22.14 -13.94
C GLU A 167 8.28 21.32 -15.19
N ILE A 168 8.36 19.99 -15.11
CA ILE A 168 8.22 19.07 -16.25
C ILE A 168 6.81 18.48 -16.34
N LEU A 169 6.15 18.32 -15.20
CA LEU A 169 4.87 17.61 -15.11
C LEU A 169 3.73 18.36 -15.81
N PRO A 170 2.72 17.64 -16.32
CA PRO A 170 1.58 18.26 -16.96
C PRO A 170 0.73 19.06 -15.96
N ASN A 171 -0.06 20.00 -16.46
CA ASN A 171 -1.03 20.76 -15.67
C ASN A 171 -2.31 19.93 -15.41
N SER A 172 -2.14 18.77 -14.78
CA SER A 172 -3.19 17.81 -14.40
C SER A 172 -2.98 17.36 -12.94
N PHE A 173 -3.79 16.43 -12.45
CA PHE A 173 -3.58 15.87 -11.12
C PHE A 173 -2.42 14.88 -11.12
N VAL A 174 -1.29 15.25 -10.51
CA VAL A 174 -0.06 14.45 -10.53
C VAL A 174 0.34 13.87 -9.16
N GLY A 175 -0.40 14.16 -8.09
CA GLY A 175 -0.06 13.66 -6.75
C GLY A 175 1.30 14.14 -6.20
N SER A 176 1.79 15.28 -6.72
CA SER A 176 3.10 15.85 -6.38
C SER A 176 4.28 14.95 -6.75
N ASP A 177 5.23 14.73 -5.85
CA ASP A 177 6.46 13.99 -6.06
C ASP A 177 6.23 12.47 -6.18
N ASN A 178 5.17 11.94 -5.55
CA ASN A 178 4.76 10.54 -5.70
C ASN A 178 4.42 10.20 -7.15
N GLY A 179 3.68 11.03 -7.89
CA GLY A 179 3.50 10.80 -9.33
C GLY A 179 4.76 11.08 -10.14
N ALA A 180 5.51 12.11 -9.76
CA ALA A 180 6.68 12.55 -10.49
C ALA A 180 7.81 11.50 -10.57
N ILE A 181 8.04 10.76 -9.48
CA ILE A 181 9.12 9.76 -9.43
C ILE A 181 8.94 8.67 -10.49
N HIS A 182 7.70 8.28 -10.78
CA HIS A 182 7.40 7.25 -11.80
C HIS A 182 7.86 7.71 -13.19
N TRP A 183 7.57 8.95 -13.57
CA TRP A 183 8.02 9.50 -14.84
C TRP A 183 9.54 9.68 -14.89
N LEU A 184 10.15 10.12 -13.78
CA LEU A 184 11.60 10.22 -13.69
C LEU A 184 12.26 8.85 -13.92
N PHE A 185 11.74 7.78 -13.33
CA PHE A 185 12.26 6.44 -13.55
C PHE A 185 12.16 6.01 -15.02
N LEU A 186 11.02 6.23 -15.67
CA LEU A 186 10.85 5.93 -17.10
C LEU A 186 11.84 6.69 -17.98
N THR A 187 12.12 7.95 -17.67
CA THR A 187 13.01 8.79 -18.47
C THR A 187 14.49 8.56 -18.19
N GLU A 188 14.86 8.16 -16.97
CA GLU A 188 16.25 7.90 -16.58
C GLU A 188 16.73 6.49 -16.97
N PHE A 189 15.86 5.48 -16.81
CA PHE A 189 16.24 4.07 -16.92
C PHE A 189 15.70 3.37 -18.16
N PHE A 190 14.74 3.96 -18.87
CA PHE A 190 14.01 3.30 -19.96
C PHE A 190 13.91 4.18 -21.23
N THR A 191 15.04 4.71 -21.72
CA THR A 191 15.06 5.56 -22.93
C THR A 191 14.89 4.77 -24.22
N ASN A 192 15.37 3.52 -24.27
CA ASN A 192 15.47 2.72 -25.51
C ASN A 192 14.62 1.43 -25.53
N GLN A 193 13.64 1.28 -24.63
CA GLN A 193 12.87 0.04 -24.54
C GLN A 193 11.75 -0.09 -25.60
N THR A 194 11.63 -1.29 -26.15
CA THR A 194 10.50 -1.78 -26.95
C THR A 194 9.58 -2.63 -26.06
N SER A 195 8.81 -1.99 -25.17
CA SER A 195 7.72 -2.62 -24.41
C SER A 195 6.40 -2.51 -25.17
N ILE A 196 5.41 -3.35 -24.81
CA ILE A 196 4.04 -3.31 -25.39
C ILE A 196 3.38 -1.95 -25.14
N PHE A 197 3.67 -1.34 -23.98
CA PHE A 197 3.32 0.04 -23.66
C PHE A 197 4.54 0.93 -23.83
N SER A 198 4.40 2.05 -24.54
CA SER A 198 5.43 3.08 -24.53
C SER A 198 5.30 3.92 -23.27
N LYS A 199 6.41 4.52 -22.79
CA LYS A 199 6.33 5.55 -21.74
C LYS A 199 5.33 6.67 -22.09
N ASN A 200 5.17 6.98 -23.38
CA ASN A 200 4.21 7.98 -23.86
C ASN A 200 2.75 7.57 -23.60
N ASP A 201 2.44 6.28 -23.50
CA ASP A 201 1.10 5.83 -23.16
C ASP A 201 0.78 6.10 -21.70
N CYS A 202 1.74 5.89 -20.79
CA CYS A 202 1.60 6.30 -19.40
C CYS A 202 1.50 7.83 -19.28
N TRP A 203 2.30 8.58 -20.03
CA TRP A 203 2.22 10.05 -20.04
C TRP A 203 0.83 10.57 -20.41
N LYS A 204 0.17 9.99 -21.43
CA LYS A 204 -1.20 10.37 -21.82
C LYS A 204 -2.23 10.15 -20.70
N ILE A 205 -2.01 9.17 -19.82
CA ILE A 205 -2.86 8.94 -18.64
C ILE A 205 -2.64 10.08 -17.66
N LEU A 206 -1.37 10.39 -17.35
CA LEU A 206 -1.02 11.48 -16.45
C LEU A 206 -1.56 12.83 -16.92
N GLU A 207 -1.43 13.17 -18.22
CA GLU A 207 -1.96 14.41 -18.81
C GLU A 207 -3.47 14.59 -18.62
N LYS A 208 -4.21 13.49 -18.50
CA LYS A 208 -5.67 13.49 -18.34
C LYS A 208 -6.13 13.25 -16.90
N SER A 209 -5.19 12.99 -15.99
CA SER A 209 -5.46 12.64 -14.60
C SER A 209 -6.18 13.75 -13.86
N LYS A 210 -7.22 13.39 -13.12
CA LYS A 210 -8.07 14.32 -12.36
C LYS A 210 -8.02 14.09 -10.86
N ASP A 211 -7.72 12.87 -10.45
CA ASP A 211 -7.71 12.46 -9.05
C ASP A 211 -6.78 11.26 -8.82
N PHE A 212 -6.74 10.78 -7.58
CA PHE A 212 -5.90 9.64 -7.18
C PHE A 212 -6.21 8.34 -7.94
N THR A 213 -7.44 8.16 -8.41
CA THR A 213 -7.81 6.97 -9.21
C THR A 213 -7.03 6.96 -10.52
N ASP A 214 -7.06 8.07 -11.25
CA ASP A 214 -6.31 8.21 -12.51
C ASP A 214 -4.79 8.12 -12.27
N LEU A 215 -4.32 8.71 -11.17
CA LEU A 215 -2.92 8.67 -10.78
C LEU A 215 -2.44 7.23 -10.52
N PHE A 216 -3.20 6.42 -9.78
CA PHE A 216 -2.86 5.02 -9.52
C PHE A 216 -2.81 4.19 -10.82
N VAL A 217 -3.64 4.53 -11.81
CA VAL A 217 -3.57 3.89 -13.14
C VAL A 217 -2.31 4.29 -13.88
N PHE A 218 -1.90 5.56 -13.79
CA PHE A 218 -0.62 6.03 -14.34
C PHE A 218 0.56 5.32 -13.68
N GLU A 219 0.58 5.18 -12.36
CA GLU A 219 1.62 4.48 -11.62
C GLU A 219 1.68 3.02 -12.01
N ALA A 220 0.54 2.33 -12.06
CA ALA A 220 0.45 0.96 -12.52
C ALA A 220 1.00 0.82 -13.95
N CYS A 221 0.67 1.73 -14.87
CA CYS A 221 1.25 1.77 -16.22
C CYS A 221 2.78 1.87 -16.17
N CYS A 222 3.33 2.76 -15.33
CA CYS A 222 4.77 2.90 -15.18
C CYS A 222 5.41 1.63 -14.60
N ARG A 223 4.80 1.01 -13.58
CA ARG A 223 5.32 -0.23 -12.98
C ARG A 223 5.28 -1.41 -13.94
N GLN A 224 4.38 -1.45 -14.93
CA GLN A 224 4.41 -2.46 -16.01
C GLN A 224 5.68 -2.35 -16.89
N ILE A 225 6.23 -1.14 -17.06
CA ILE A 225 7.48 -0.92 -17.80
C ILE A 225 8.68 -1.16 -16.89
N ILE A 226 8.65 -0.61 -15.68
CA ILE A 226 9.77 -0.67 -14.73
C ILE A 226 10.00 -2.10 -14.23
N GLY A 227 8.94 -2.88 -14.02
CA GLY A 227 8.98 -4.23 -13.45
C GLY A 227 9.26 -4.24 -11.95
N GLU A 228 9.22 -5.43 -11.35
CA GLU A 228 9.41 -5.63 -9.92
C GLU A 228 10.82 -6.12 -9.58
N ASN A 229 11.32 -5.70 -8.41
CA ASN A 229 12.50 -6.28 -7.75
C ASN A 229 13.78 -6.29 -8.62
N GLN A 230 14.10 -5.17 -9.27
CA GLN A 230 15.30 -5.04 -10.11
C GLN A 230 16.21 -3.91 -9.61
N ILE A 231 17.52 -4.13 -9.78
CA ILE A 231 18.51 -3.05 -9.75
C ILE A 231 18.48 -2.40 -11.14
N LEU A 232 18.04 -1.15 -11.17
CA LEU A 232 17.93 -0.35 -12.39
C LEU A 232 19.23 0.41 -12.61
N LYS A 233 19.85 0.18 -13.76
CA LYS A 233 21.08 0.87 -14.17
C LYS A 233 20.73 2.05 -15.06
N SER A 234 21.20 3.25 -14.71
CA SER A 234 20.99 4.43 -15.56
C SER A 234 21.55 4.19 -16.94
N GLN A 235 20.79 4.59 -17.97
CA GLN A 235 21.22 4.44 -19.36
C GLN A 235 22.17 5.55 -19.81
N THR A 236 22.23 6.64 -19.03
CA THR A 236 23.03 7.83 -19.36
C THR A 236 24.21 8.05 -18.42
N LYS A 237 24.17 7.45 -17.22
CA LYS A 237 25.20 7.61 -16.18
C LYS A 237 25.57 6.26 -15.58
N ASN A 238 26.74 6.19 -14.95
CA ASN A 238 27.15 5.03 -14.18
C ASN A 238 26.57 5.11 -12.76
N GLY A 239 25.30 4.74 -12.60
CA GLY A 239 24.66 4.66 -11.28
C GLY A 239 23.47 3.70 -11.27
N HIS A 240 23.14 3.20 -10.09
CA HIS A 240 22.14 2.16 -9.90
C HIS A 240 21.15 2.50 -8.80
N VAL A 241 19.88 2.18 -9.05
CA VAL A 241 18.79 2.37 -8.11
C VAL A 241 18.11 1.03 -7.88
N LYS A 242 17.78 0.71 -6.63
CA LYS A 242 17.02 -0.50 -6.29
C LYS A 242 15.66 -0.09 -5.73
N ILE A 243 14.61 -0.80 -6.14
CA ILE A 243 13.27 -0.71 -5.56
C ILE A 243 13.00 -2.02 -4.81
N LEU A 244 12.81 -1.93 -3.49
CA LEU A 244 12.39 -3.06 -2.68
C LEU A 244 10.93 -3.41 -2.95
N PRO A 245 10.57 -4.71 -3.06
CA PRO A 245 9.19 -5.12 -3.26
C PRO A 245 8.30 -4.79 -2.05
N LYS A 246 6.99 -4.76 -2.29
CA LYS A 246 5.97 -4.49 -1.27
C LYS A 246 6.17 -5.36 -0.04
N GLY A 247 6.15 -4.74 1.13
CA GLY A 247 6.29 -5.44 2.41
C GLY A 247 7.72 -5.78 2.83
N THR A 248 8.73 -5.34 2.05
CA THR A 248 10.15 -5.56 2.39
C THR A 248 10.92 -4.27 2.70
N GLY A 249 10.29 -3.10 2.52
CA GLY A 249 10.83 -1.81 2.97
C GLY A 249 10.76 -1.64 4.49
N TRP A 250 11.25 -0.50 4.97
CA TRP A 250 11.30 -0.17 6.41
C TRP A 250 9.99 0.42 6.96
N MET A 251 9.03 0.75 6.10
CA MET A 251 7.77 1.33 6.55
C MET A 251 6.58 0.94 5.67
N ARG A 252 5.39 1.06 6.26
CA ARG A 252 4.10 0.98 5.56
C ARG A 252 3.11 1.93 6.21
N ASP A 253 2.05 2.28 5.49
CA ASP A 253 0.97 3.09 6.03
C ASP A 253 0.28 2.40 7.22
N ALA A 254 0.06 3.13 8.32
CA ALA A 254 -0.58 2.57 9.50
C ALA A 254 -2.03 2.12 9.22
N TRP A 255 -2.76 2.87 8.40
CA TRP A 255 -4.20 2.67 8.18
C TRP A 255 -4.54 1.36 7.47
N ILE A 256 -3.60 0.75 6.74
CA ILE A 256 -3.89 -0.44 5.92
C ILE A 256 -4.23 -1.68 6.76
N THR A 257 -3.73 -1.73 8.00
CA THR A 257 -4.01 -2.77 9.01
C THR A 257 -4.71 -2.22 10.25
N ASP A 258 -5.34 -1.04 10.17
CA ASP A 258 -5.90 -0.32 11.33
C ASP A 258 -4.85 -0.14 12.45
N SER A 259 -3.62 0.20 12.08
CA SER A 259 -2.46 0.38 12.98
C SER A 259 -2.02 -0.88 13.73
N LYS A 260 -2.58 -2.05 13.42
CA LYS A 260 -2.05 -3.32 13.93
C LYS A 260 -0.69 -3.59 13.30
N TRP A 261 0.22 -4.15 14.09
CA TRP A 261 1.60 -4.39 13.66
C TRP A 261 2.18 -5.63 14.35
N SER A 262 3.30 -6.14 13.83
CA SER A 262 4.00 -7.31 14.37
C SER A 262 5.47 -6.97 14.66
N LEU A 263 5.97 -7.49 15.78
CA LEU A 263 7.37 -7.33 16.18
C LEU A 263 8.36 -7.99 15.18
N GLU A 264 7.93 -9.07 14.51
CA GLU A 264 8.78 -9.78 13.56
C GLU A 264 8.74 -9.20 12.14
N TYR A 265 7.65 -8.49 11.80
CA TYR A 265 7.42 -7.99 10.45
C TYR A 265 7.71 -6.49 10.32
N ASP A 266 7.19 -5.69 11.26
CA ASP A 266 7.12 -4.24 11.12
C ASP A 266 8.31 -3.52 11.75
N PHE A 267 8.61 -2.35 11.19
CA PHE A 267 9.62 -1.43 11.71
C PHE A 267 9.05 -0.04 11.99
N MET A 268 8.69 0.69 10.94
CA MET A 268 8.10 2.03 11.05
C MET A 268 6.69 2.06 10.44
N LEU A 269 5.85 2.97 10.93
CA LEU A 269 4.52 3.21 10.39
C LEU A 269 4.38 4.66 9.94
N HIS A 270 3.85 4.83 8.72
CA HIS A 270 3.59 6.14 8.11
C HIS A 270 2.18 6.64 8.46
N GLY A 271 2.01 7.97 8.47
CA GLY A 271 0.74 8.65 8.68
C GLY A 271 0.43 9.01 10.14
N TRP A 272 1.45 9.10 11.00
CA TRP A 272 1.34 9.44 12.43
C TRP A 272 1.13 10.95 12.67
N LYS A 273 0.05 11.47 12.08
CA LYS A 273 -0.43 12.84 12.24
C LYS A 273 -1.44 12.92 13.37
N THR A 274 -1.21 13.79 14.34
CA THR A 274 -2.04 13.92 15.55
C THR A 274 -3.49 14.30 15.22
N SER A 275 -3.73 15.13 14.20
CA SER A 275 -5.07 15.56 13.77
C SER A 275 -5.96 14.43 13.23
N ILE A 276 -5.36 13.32 12.80
CA ILE A 276 -6.07 12.16 12.24
C ILE A 276 -5.90 10.89 13.10
N MET A 277 -5.33 11.04 14.30
CA MET A 277 -5.23 9.99 15.31
C MET A 277 -6.61 9.73 15.93
N TYR A 278 -7.01 8.45 16.03
CA TYR A 278 -8.20 8.07 16.80
C TYR A 278 -7.89 8.05 18.30
N PRO A 279 -8.78 8.60 19.16
CA PRO A 279 -8.61 8.51 20.59
C PRO A 279 -8.79 7.06 21.04
N LEU A 280 -7.81 6.54 21.79
CA LEU A 280 -7.95 5.31 22.57
C LEU A 280 -8.82 5.65 23.78
N ILE A 281 -10.12 5.38 23.75
CA ILE A 281 -11.02 5.73 24.85
C ILE A 281 -10.95 4.61 25.91
N GLU A 282 -10.23 4.87 27.01
CA GLU A 282 -10.01 3.94 28.13
C GLU A 282 -11.27 3.51 28.89
N ASN A 283 -12.41 4.20 28.74
CA ASN A 283 -13.62 3.88 29.51
C ASN A 283 -14.90 4.25 28.77
N SER A 284 -15.28 3.49 27.74
CA SER A 284 -16.66 3.53 27.32
C SER A 284 -17.18 2.16 26.91
N THR A 285 -18.32 1.80 27.46
CA THR A 285 -19.26 0.80 26.93
C THR A 285 -19.75 1.13 25.50
N SER A 286 -19.16 2.13 24.84
CA SER A 286 -19.48 2.62 23.51
C SER A 286 -18.47 2.23 22.42
N TRP A 287 -17.57 1.27 22.69
CA TRP A 287 -16.84 0.52 21.65
C TRP A 287 -17.80 -0.06 20.58
N ASN A 288 -19.05 -0.32 20.96
CA ASN A 288 -20.12 -0.80 20.08
C ASN A 288 -20.58 0.23 19.02
N ARG A 289 -20.14 1.51 19.06
CA ARG A 289 -20.60 2.56 18.13
C ARG A 289 -19.51 3.28 17.34
N ALA A 290 -18.23 3.06 17.64
CA ALA A 290 -17.12 3.51 16.81
C ALA A 290 -16.78 2.50 15.69
N LEU A 291 -17.78 1.76 15.24
CA LEU A 291 -17.68 0.83 14.11
C LEU A 291 -17.23 1.61 12.87
N ILE A 292 -15.94 1.46 12.57
CA ILE A 292 -15.41 1.23 11.22
C ILE A 292 -16.01 2.20 10.20
N ARG A 293 -15.54 3.43 10.17
CA ARG A 293 -15.32 4.06 8.87
C ARG A 293 -13.82 4.01 8.65
N ASN A 294 -13.39 3.09 7.77
CA ASN A 294 -12.11 3.12 7.06
C ASN A 294 -11.99 4.50 6.40
N LYS A 295 -11.63 5.53 7.18
CA LYS A 295 -11.35 6.86 6.68
C LYS A 295 -9.87 6.84 6.36
N TRP A 296 -9.59 6.96 5.07
CA TRP A 296 -8.27 7.01 4.48
C TRP A 296 -7.31 7.85 5.36
N GLY A 297 -6.15 7.29 5.70
CA GLY A 297 -5.11 7.96 6.48
C GLY A 297 -5.26 7.97 8.01
N LYS A 298 -6.39 7.52 8.59
CA LYS A 298 -6.52 7.51 10.07
C LYS A 298 -5.77 6.36 10.73
N TRP A 299 -5.29 6.59 11.95
CA TRP A 299 -4.48 5.63 12.70
C TRP A 299 -4.83 5.60 14.19
N TYR A 300 -4.49 4.50 14.88
CA TYR A 300 -4.54 4.36 16.32
C TYR A 300 -3.13 4.46 16.89
N GLN A 301 -3.00 5.10 18.05
CA GLN A 301 -1.70 5.22 18.70
C GLN A 301 -1.18 3.85 19.13
N THR A 302 -0.18 3.30 18.43
CA THR A 302 0.36 1.96 18.72
C THR A 302 1.19 1.92 20.00
N LEU A 303 1.82 3.05 20.33
CA LEU A 303 2.65 3.22 21.51
C LEU A 303 1.79 3.57 22.73
N ALA A 304 1.93 2.79 23.80
CA ALA A 304 1.33 3.07 25.11
C ALA A 304 2.16 4.09 25.93
N MET A 305 2.79 5.03 25.22
CA MET A 305 3.60 6.09 25.79
C MET A 305 3.60 7.33 24.89
N ASN A 306 3.57 8.50 25.54
CA ASN A 306 3.52 9.79 24.85
C ASN A 306 4.75 10.65 25.13
N ASN A 307 5.60 10.19 26.06
CA ASN A 307 6.74 10.92 26.60
C ASN A 307 8.03 10.12 26.40
N PHE A 308 8.76 10.46 25.36
CA PHE A 308 10.10 9.94 25.11
C PHE A 308 11.12 10.81 25.86
N LEU A 309 11.62 10.31 26.99
CA LEU A 309 12.65 11.01 27.75
C LEU A 309 14.01 10.86 27.07
N ASN A 310 14.49 11.94 26.44
CA ASN A 310 15.77 12.00 25.71
C ASN A 310 16.95 11.36 26.49
N TYR A 311 17.12 11.70 27.77
CA TYR A 311 18.17 11.10 28.61
C TYR A 311 18.03 9.58 28.75
N SER A 312 16.80 9.06 28.84
CA SER A 312 16.53 7.62 28.91
C SER A 312 16.80 6.93 27.58
N CYS A 313 16.48 7.58 26.45
CA CYS A 313 16.80 7.09 25.11
C CYS A 313 18.31 6.98 24.91
N LYS A 314 19.05 8.07 25.13
CA LYS A 314 20.52 8.11 24.97
C LYS A 314 21.27 7.05 25.80
N ASN A 315 20.78 6.76 27.00
CA ASN A 315 21.42 5.77 27.88
C ASN A 315 20.89 4.34 27.71
N GLY A 316 19.94 4.11 26.80
CA GLY A 316 19.29 2.80 26.64
C GLY A 316 18.47 2.35 27.84
N LYS A 317 18.02 3.29 28.68
CA LYS A 317 17.19 3.01 29.87
C LYS A 317 15.70 3.09 29.58
N ILE A 318 15.31 3.55 28.40
CA ILE A 318 13.90 3.62 28.01
C ILE A 318 13.38 2.22 27.67
N LYS A 319 12.21 1.90 28.20
CA LYS A 319 11.45 0.72 27.81
C LYS A 319 10.34 1.14 26.86
N TRP A 320 10.36 0.64 25.63
CA TRP A 320 9.26 0.87 24.69
C TRP A 320 8.01 0.14 25.17
N LYS A 321 6.86 0.82 25.05
CA LYS A 321 5.57 0.36 25.57
C LYS A 321 4.54 0.36 24.46
N TRP A 322 3.81 -0.73 24.34
CA TRP A 322 2.82 -0.93 23.28
C TRP A 322 1.51 -1.42 23.85
N TRP A 323 0.43 -1.12 23.14
CA TRP A 323 -0.87 -1.71 23.42
C TRP A 323 -0.93 -3.12 22.84
N LYS A 324 -1.10 -4.13 23.69
CA LYS A 324 -1.16 -5.54 23.28
C LYS A 324 -2.20 -5.81 22.19
N SER A 325 -3.32 -5.09 22.22
CA SER A 325 -4.41 -5.25 21.25
C SER A 325 -4.08 -4.77 19.84
N LEU A 326 -3.02 -3.97 19.67
CA LEU A 326 -2.50 -3.54 18.37
C LEU A 326 -1.29 -4.38 17.91
N MET A 327 -0.84 -5.33 18.74
CA MET A 327 0.21 -6.26 18.39
C MET A 327 -0.39 -7.59 17.93
N LEU A 328 -0.03 -8.04 16.74
CA LEU A 328 -0.44 -9.32 16.17
C LEU A 328 0.78 -10.17 15.81
N GLU A 329 0.54 -11.47 15.61
CA GLU A 329 1.54 -12.35 15.04
C GLU A 329 1.83 -11.97 13.57
N LYS A 330 3.02 -12.34 13.11
CA LYS A 330 3.50 -12.00 11.77
C LYS A 330 2.54 -12.47 10.68
N GLU A 331 2.06 -13.71 10.78
CA GLU A 331 1.18 -14.34 9.80
C GLU A 331 -0.17 -13.62 9.69
N GLU A 332 -0.69 -13.10 10.81
CA GLU A 332 -1.93 -12.32 10.82
C GLU A 332 -1.76 -10.97 10.12
N ILE A 333 -0.62 -10.30 10.34
CA ILE A 333 -0.31 -9.06 9.62
C ILE A 333 -0.17 -9.32 8.11
N ILE A 334 0.53 -10.40 7.73
CA ILE A 334 0.68 -10.78 6.32
C ILE A 334 -0.69 -11.05 5.68
N ASP A 335 -1.60 -11.77 6.35
CA ASP A 335 -2.95 -12.03 5.85
C ASP A 335 -3.76 -10.74 5.65
N LEU A 336 -3.70 -9.80 6.60
CA LEU A 336 -4.34 -8.48 6.46
C LEU A 336 -3.78 -7.70 5.26
N LEU A 337 -2.47 -7.76 5.07
CA LEU A 337 -1.76 -7.07 4.01
C LEU A 337 -2.06 -7.68 2.63
N GLU A 338 -2.01 -9.00 2.46
CA GLU A 338 -2.31 -9.66 1.19
C GLU A 338 -3.75 -9.39 0.73
N LYS A 339 -4.73 -9.34 1.65
CA LYS A 339 -6.10 -8.91 1.36
C LYS A 339 -6.17 -7.49 0.79
N ARG A 340 -5.32 -6.58 1.26
CA ARG A 340 -5.26 -5.19 0.74
C ARG A 340 -4.58 -5.14 -0.63
N LYS A 341 -3.48 -5.87 -0.80
CA LYS A 341 -2.72 -5.94 -2.06
C LYS A 341 -3.58 -6.46 -3.21
N PHE A 342 -4.31 -7.54 -3.00
CA PHE A 342 -5.19 -8.15 -4.00
C PHE A 342 -6.23 -7.16 -4.55
N ASN A 343 -6.86 -6.39 -3.68
CA ASN A 343 -7.87 -5.40 -4.07
C ASN A 343 -7.29 -4.28 -4.95
N SER A 344 -6.07 -3.84 -4.65
CA SER A 344 -5.37 -2.79 -5.40
C SER A 344 -4.95 -3.27 -6.80
N GLN A 345 -4.44 -4.50 -6.89
CA GLN A 345 -4.05 -5.11 -8.14
C GLN A 345 -5.23 -5.25 -9.10
N ILE A 346 -6.33 -5.83 -8.63
CA ILE A 346 -7.55 -6.01 -9.44
C ILE A 346 -8.07 -4.68 -9.98
N HIS A 347 -8.10 -3.65 -9.14
CA HIS A 347 -8.57 -2.34 -9.55
C HIS A 347 -7.74 -1.76 -10.71
N SER A 348 -6.42 -1.89 -10.61
CA SER A 348 -5.49 -1.31 -11.57
C SER A 348 -5.46 -2.08 -12.89
N GLU A 349 -5.48 -3.42 -12.85
CA GLU A 349 -5.57 -4.27 -14.04
C GLU A 349 -6.85 -4.01 -14.84
N TYR A 350 -7.98 -3.83 -14.15
CA TYR A 350 -9.25 -3.49 -14.78
C TYR A 350 -9.17 -2.16 -15.55
N GLN A 351 -8.64 -1.11 -14.91
CA GLN A 351 -8.51 0.21 -15.54
C GLN A 351 -7.53 0.20 -16.72
N LEU A 352 -6.40 -0.47 -16.59
CA LEU A 352 -5.44 -0.64 -17.69
C LEU A 352 -6.06 -1.40 -18.87
N GLY A 353 -6.85 -2.44 -18.60
CA GLY A 353 -7.57 -3.20 -19.61
C GLY A 353 -8.58 -2.34 -20.38
N LEU A 354 -9.32 -1.47 -19.71
CA LEU A 354 -10.23 -0.51 -20.36
C LEU A 354 -9.48 0.48 -21.25
N LEU A 355 -8.33 0.98 -20.81
CA LEU A 355 -7.52 1.91 -21.60
C LEU A 355 -6.93 1.25 -22.86
N GLN A 356 -6.50 -0.01 -22.79
CA GLN A 356 -6.04 -0.77 -23.96
C GLN A 356 -7.16 -0.94 -25.00
N GLN A 357 -8.40 -1.17 -24.56
CA GLN A 357 -9.56 -1.33 -25.46
C GLN A 357 -9.92 -0.02 -26.17
N LEU A 358 -9.71 1.13 -25.51
CA LEU A 358 -9.98 2.46 -26.08
C LEU A 358 -8.86 2.98 -26.99
N GLY A 359 -7.64 2.44 -26.88
CA GLY A 359 -6.43 2.93 -27.58
C GLY A 359 -6.16 2.37 -28.98
N HIS A 360 -6.89 1.35 -29.45
CA HIS A 360 -6.68 0.74 -30.78
C HIS A 360 -7.93 0.79 -31.68
N PRO A 361 -8.20 1.92 -32.36
CA PRO A 361 -9.16 1.93 -33.45
C PRO A 361 -8.46 1.44 -34.73
N THR A 362 -8.48 0.13 -35.00
CA THR A 362 -8.38 -0.34 -36.38
C THR A 362 -9.56 -1.25 -36.69
N GLU A 363 -10.57 -0.66 -37.33
CA GLU A 363 -11.88 -1.22 -37.70
C GLU A 363 -11.86 -2.60 -38.37
N LYS A 364 -10.71 -3.05 -38.89
CA LYS A 364 -10.60 -4.29 -39.67
C LYS A 364 -10.16 -5.53 -38.89
N LYS A 365 -9.61 -5.39 -37.68
CA LYS A 365 -9.21 -6.55 -36.85
C LYS A 365 -10.25 -6.96 -35.79
N MET A 366 -11.27 -6.13 -35.55
CA MET A 366 -12.28 -6.40 -34.51
C MET A 366 -13.10 -7.66 -34.81
N LYS A 367 -13.41 -7.96 -36.07
CA LYS A 367 -14.18 -9.16 -36.44
C LYS A 367 -13.36 -10.45 -36.43
N THR A 368 -12.06 -10.39 -36.76
CA THR A 368 -11.19 -11.56 -36.80
C THR A 368 -10.60 -11.89 -35.42
N LEU A 369 -10.37 -10.88 -34.57
CA LEU A 369 -9.83 -11.06 -33.22
C LEU A 369 -10.90 -11.50 -32.21
N ILE A 370 -12.18 -11.10 -32.35
CA ILE A 370 -13.27 -11.67 -31.54
C ILE A 370 -13.38 -13.18 -31.78
N VAL A 371 -13.19 -13.63 -33.03
CA VAL A 371 -13.17 -15.06 -33.36
C VAL A 371 -11.94 -15.75 -32.77
N PHE A 372 -10.76 -15.11 -32.79
CA PHE A 372 -9.51 -15.69 -32.27
C PHE A 372 -9.42 -15.68 -30.73
N VAL A 373 -9.94 -14.65 -30.06
CA VAL A 373 -10.07 -14.56 -28.59
C VAL A 373 -11.16 -15.49 -28.10
N ALA A 374 -12.26 -15.64 -28.84
CA ALA A 374 -13.23 -16.71 -28.57
C ALA A 374 -12.56 -18.09 -28.73
N PHE A 375 -11.72 -18.31 -29.74
CA PHE A 375 -11.03 -19.58 -29.94
C PHE A 375 -9.96 -19.86 -28.87
N ILE A 376 -9.21 -18.84 -28.42
CA ILE A 376 -8.23 -18.96 -27.33
C ILE A 376 -8.94 -19.11 -25.98
N ALA A 377 -10.06 -18.42 -25.74
CA ALA A 377 -10.88 -18.60 -24.55
C ALA A 377 -11.55 -19.99 -24.53
N ILE A 378 -11.99 -20.50 -25.68
CA ILE A 378 -12.54 -21.85 -25.83
C ILE A 378 -11.45 -22.90 -25.64
N THR A 379 -10.25 -22.73 -26.21
CA THR A 379 -9.13 -23.68 -26.05
C THR A 379 -8.49 -23.61 -24.66
N ALA A 380 -8.39 -22.43 -24.04
CA ALA A 380 -7.99 -22.28 -22.64
C ALA A 380 -9.04 -22.84 -21.66
N ALA A 381 -10.34 -22.70 -21.96
CA ALA A 381 -11.42 -23.34 -21.20
C ALA A 381 -11.49 -24.87 -21.40
N LEU A 382 -10.95 -25.39 -22.50
CA LEU A 382 -10.85 -26.83 -22.78
C LEU A 382 -9.60 -27.47 -22.16
N VAL A 383 -8.52 -26.71 -21.91
CA VAL A 383 -7.26 -27.21 -21.34
C VAL A 383 -7.13 -26.91 -19.83
N TYR A 384 -7.81 -25.88 -19.31
CA TYR A 384 -7.93 -25.59 -17.88
C TYR A 384 -9.41 -25.45 -17.49
N PRO A 385 -10.00 -26.40 -16.73
CA PRO A 385 -11.41 -26.28 -16.35
C PRO A 385 -11.64 -25.14 -15.35
N PRO A 386 -12.86 -24.57 -15.32
CA PRO A 386 -13.16 -23.29 -14.68
C PRO A 386 -13.23 -23.43 -13.15
N ARG A 387 -12.11 -23.19 -12.45
CA ARG A 387 -12.11 -23.19 -10.97
C ARG A 387 -12.70 -21.92 -10.34
N PHE A 388 -12.85 -20.83 -11.10
CA PHE A 388 -13.21 -19.53 -10.52
C PHE A 388 -14.72 -19.32 -10.33
N LYS A 389 -15.54 -19.71 -11.32
CA LYS A 389 -17.01 -19.69 -11.23
C LYS A 389 -17.54 -20.76 -10.26
N CYS A 390 -16.94 -21.95 -10.31
CA CYS A 390 -17.27 -23.04 -9.39
C CYS A 390 -16.94 -22.74 -7.93
N ALA A 391 -15.87 -22.01 -7.61
CA ALA A 391 -15.53 -21.71 -6.21
C ALA A 391 -16.56 -20.77 -5.56
N LEU A 392 -16.96 -19.71 -6.27
CA LEU A 392 -17.96 -18.75 -5.77
C LEU A 392 -19.35 -19.40 -5.63
N CYS A 393 -19.73 -20.25 -6.59
CA CYS A 393 -20.98 -21.00 -6.54
C CYS A 393 -20.96 -22.05 -5.43
N HIS A 394 -19.84 -22.75 -5.24
CA HIS A 394 -19.66 -23.72 -4.16
C HIS A 394 -19.71 -23.05 -2.78
N ASP A 395 -19.08 -21.89 -2.60
CA ASP A 395 -19.07 -21.18 -1.33
C ASP A 395 -20.45 -20.56 -1.00
N PHE A 396 -21.17 -20.05 -2.01
CA PHE A 396 -22.55 -19.61 -1.86
C PHE A 396 -23.48 -20.76 -1.45
N VAL A 397 -23.41 -21.90 -2.16
CA VAL A 397 -24.22 -23.09 -1.85
C VAL A 397 -23.91 -23.61 -0.45
N LYS A 398 -22.64 -23.63 -0.05
CA LYS A 398 -22.21 -24.10 1.28
C LYS A 398 -22.74 -23.23 2.43
N GLU A 399 -22.88 -21.93 2.22
CA GLU A 399 -23.48 -21.04 3.23
C GLU A 399 -25.01 -21.13 3.25
N VAL A 400 -25.66 -21.30 2.09
CA VAL A 400 -27.11 -21.59 2.04
C VAL A 400 -27.43 -22.91 2.75
N GLU A 401 -26.62 -23.95 2.56
CA GLU A 401 -26.76 -25.24 3.24
C GLU A 401 -26.59 -25.13 4.77
N LYS A 402 -25.69 -24.28 5.26
CA LYS A 402 -25.52 -24.04 6.71
C LYS A 402 -26.71 -23.33 7.32
N GLU A 403 -27.26 -22.31 6.67
CA GLU A 403 -28.43 -21.57 7.16
C GLU A 403 -29.68 -22.46 7.16
N LEU A 404 -29.87 -23.28 6.11
CA LEU A 404 -30.93 -24.28 6.05
C LEU A 404 -30.80 -25.37 7.13
N ALA A 405 -29.57 -25.72 7.54
CA ALA A 405 -29.33 -26.69 8.61
C ALA A 405 -29.61 -26.12 10.03
N LEU A 406 -29.62 -24.80 10.18
CA LEU A 406 -29.86 -24.12 11.47
C LEU A 406 -31.34 -23.83 11.71
N ASP A 407 -32.11 -23.46 10.68
CA ASP A 407 -33.55 -23.23 10.80
C ASP A 407 -34.27 -23.36 9.43
N ALA A 408 -34.50 -24.61 8.99
CA ALA A 408 -35.04 -24.92 7.67
C ALA A 408 -36.43 -24.33 7.39
N ASP A 409 -37.24 -24.15 8.43
CA ASP A 409 -38.65 -23.72 8.29
C ASP A 409 -38.79 -22.19 8.10
N TYR A 410 -37.74 -21.41 8.41
CA TYR A 410 -37.75 -19.95 8.37
C TYR A 410 -36.87 -19.32 7.27
N PHE A 411 -36.12 -20.13 6.50
CA PHE A 411 -35.24 -19.61 5.45
C PHE A 411 -36.06 -19.25 4.19
N HIS A 412 -36.30 -17.95 3.98
CA HIS A 412 -37.17 -17.45 2.91
C HIS A 412 -36.39 -16.78 1.76
N LYS A 413 -37.08 -16.57 0.62
CA LYS A 413 -36.54 -15.93 -0.60
C LYS A 413 -35.81 -14.60 -0.32
N HIS A 414 -36.28 -13.85 0.67
CA HIS A 414 -35.67 -12.59 1.10
C HIS A 414 -34.28 -12.79 1.72
N ASP A 415 -34.04 -13.89 2.44
CA ASP A 415 -32.78 -14.16 3.14
C ASP A 415 -31.71 -14.69 2.18
N ALA A 416 -32.10 -15.50 1.20
CA ALA A 416 -31.20 -15.92 0.12
C ALA A 416 -30.83 -14.75 -0.81
N HIS A 417 -31.78 -13.84 -1.10
CA HIS A 417 -31.49 -12.62 -1.84
C HIS A 417 -30.53 -11.69 -1.08
N LYS A 418 -30.69 -11.59 0.25
CA LYS A 418 -29.78 -10.85 1.14
C LYS A 418 -28.38 -11.47 1.19
N LEU A 419 -28.27 -12.82 1.16
CA LEU A 419 -27.00 -13.54 1.06
C LEU A 419 -26.33 -13.32 -0.30
N CYS A 420 -27.10 -13.29 -1.38
CA CYS A 420 -26.61 -13.04 -2.74
C CYS A 420 -26.08 -11.60 -2.89
N LEU A 421 -26.83 -10.60 -2.40
CA LEU A 421 -26.41 -9.19 -2.35
C LEU A 421 -25.14 -8.99 -1.52
N LYS A 422 -24.93 -9.83 -0.51
CA LYS A 422 -23.72 -9.83 0.32
C LYS A 422 -22.49 -10.34 -0.44
N PHE A 423 -22.66 -11.33 -1.32
CA PHE A 423 -21.61 -11.75 -2.27
C PHE A 423 -21.38 -10.71 -3.39
N GLU A 424 -22.39 -9.92 -3.79
CA GLU A 424 -22.21 -8.78 -4.70
C GLU A 424 -21.50 -7.57 -4.03
N GLU A 425 -21.73 -7.32 -2.73
CA GLU A 425 -21.07 -6.22 -1.99
C GLU A 425 -19.59 -6.53 -1.64
N LEU A 426 -19.17 -7.81 -1.66
CA LEU A 426 -17.75 -8.22 -1.74
C LEU A 426 -17.24 -7.95 -3.15
N ARG A 427 -16.59 -6.81 -3.37
CA ARG A 427 -16.11 -6.34 -4.69
C ARG A 427 -15.25 -7.36 -5.44
N TYR A 428 -15.88 -8.29 -6.14
CA TYR A 428 -15.37 -8.95 -7.33
C TYR A 428 -15.84 -8.12 -8.53
N PRO A 429 -14.97 -7.64 -9.44
CA PRO A 429 -15.37 -6.67 -10.48
C PRO A 429 -16.21 -7.28 -11.60
N PHE A 430 -16.62 -8.53 -11.50
CA PHE A 430 -17.38 -9.20 -12.54
C PHE A 430 -18.56 -9.95 -11.92
N ASN A 431 -19.72 -9.31 -11.91
CA ASN A 431 -20.95 -10.10 -11.92
C ASN A 431 -22.05 -9.45 -12.77
N THR A 432 -22.20 -9.97 -13.99
CA THR A 432 -23.40 -9.84 -14.85
C THR A 432 -24.25 -11.12 -14.83
N VAL A 433 -23.91 -12.12 -14.01
CA VAL A 433 -24.65 -13.39 -13.89
C VAL A 433 -26.02 -13.15 -13.27
N CYS A 434 -26.12 -12.36 -12.20
CA CYS A 434 -27.42 -12.04 -11.59
C CYS A 434 -28.34 -11.18 -12.48
N LYS A 435 -27.79 -10.48 -13.49
CA LYS A 435 -28.58 -9.71 -14.47
C LYS A 435 -29.26 -10.58 -15.54
N HIS A 436 -28.94 -11.87 -15.64
CA HIS A 436 -29.48 -12.77 -16.67
C HIS A 436 -30.58 -13.71 -16.17
N PHE A 437 -30.85 -13.76 -14.86
CA PHE A 437 -31.95 -14.58 -14.33
C PHE A 437 -33.19 -13.73 -14.11
N SER A 438 -34.29 -14.11 -14.75
CA SER A 438 -35.59 -13.51 -14.46
C SER A 438 -36.05 -13.95 -13.05
N PRO A 439 -36.85 -13.13 -12.34
CA PRO A 439 -37.38 -13.47 -11.02
C PRO A 439 -38.10 -14.84 -10.96
N LYS A 440 -38.68 -15.25 -12.10
CA LYS A 440 -39.37 -16.54 -12.26
C LYS A 440 -38.41 -17.73 -12.30
N GLU A 441 -37.24 -17.60 -12.93
CA GLU A 441 -36.24 -18.66 -12.98
C GLU A 441 -35.57 -18.89 -11.62
N ILE A 442 -35.48 -17.84 -10.81
CA ILE A 442 -35.01 -17.94 -9.42
C ILE A 442 -36.03 -18.75 -8.60
N ASP A 443 -37.31 -18.47 -8.74
CA ASP A 443 -38.37 -19.17 -8.00
C ASP A 443 -38.45 -20.67 -8.34
N GLU A 444 -38.26 -21.03 -9.62
CA GLU A 444 -38.23 -22.42 -10.07
C GLU A 444 -37.03 -23.22 -9.51
N ILE A 445 -35.89 -22.56 -9.28
CA ILE A 445 -34.71 -23.18 -8.65
C ILE A 445 -34.97 -23.44 -7.16
N PHE A 446 -35.58 -22.48 -6.45
CA PHE A 446 -35.88 -22.62 -5.02
C PHE A 446 -36.93 -23.68 -4.71
N GLU A 447 -37.97 -23.82 -5.53
CA GLU A 447 -39.00 -24.86 -5.37
C GLU A 447 -38.46 -26.29 -5.53
N GLU A 448 -37.41 -26.47 -6.31
CA GLU A 448 -36.77 -27.77 -6.51
C GLU A 448 -35.76 -28.14 -5.43
N PHE A 449 -35.13 -27.16 -4.76
CA PHE A 449 -34.31 -27.39 -3.56
C PHE A 449 -35.14 -27.80 -2.34
N ARG A 450 -36.44 -27.49 -2.32
CA ARG A 450 -37.39 -27.96 -1.30
C ARG A 450 -37.80 -29.42 -1.49
N LYS A 451 -37.45 -30.04 -2.62
CA LYS A 451 -37.69 -31.47 -2.85
C LYS A 451 -36.60 -32.31 -2.17
N PRO A 452 -36.92 -33.53 -1.69
CA PRO A 452 -35.94 -34.39 -1.02
C PRO A 452 -34.71 -34.73 -1.86
N THR A 453 -34.83 -34.66 -3.20
CA THR A 453 -33.73 -34.88 -4.15
C THR A 453 -33.85 -33.89 -5.31
N PRO A 454 -32.91 -32.93 -5.47
CA PRO A 454 -32.97 -31.95 -6.57
C PRO A 454 -32.74 -32.57 -7.95
N SER A 455 -33.38 -32.04 -9.00
CA SER A 455 -33.26 -32.61 -10.35
C SER A 455 -31.89 -32.40 -11.01
N LYS A 456 -31.49 -33.36 -11.85
CA LYS A 456 -30.21 -33.39 -12.58
C LYS A 456 -30.03 -32.20 -13.53
N GLU A 457 -31.13 -31.57 -13.93
CA GLU A 457 -31.18 -30.41 -14.81
C GLU A 457 -30.86 -29.10 -14.05
N ILE A 458 -31.28 -28.99 -12.79
CA ILE A 458 -30.91 -27.87 -11.91
C ILE A 458 -29.45 -27.95 -11.50
N CYS A 459 -28.94 -29.13 -11.15
CA CYS A 459 -27.51 -29.29 -10.91
C CYS A 459 -26.66 -28.95 -12.15
N LYS A 460 -27.21 -29.11 -13.37
CA LYS A 460 -26.58 -28.65 -14.62
C LYS A 460 -26.67 -27.13 -14.81
N LYS A 461 -27.80 -26.50 -14.49
CA LYS A 461 -27.99 -25.03 -14.54
C LYS A 461 -27.09 -24.32 -13.52
N VAL A 462 -26.89 -24.91 -12.34
CA VAL A 462 -25.94 -24.45 -11.31
C VAL A 462 -24.49 -24.66 -11.76
N LYS A 463 -24.18 -25.72 -12.53
CA LYS A 463 -22.84 -25.94 -13.12
C LYS A 463 -22.43 -24.88 -14.17
N LEU A 464 -23.36 -24.06 -14.64
CA LEU A 464 -23.14 -22.94 -15.55
C LEU A 464 -22.95 -21.58 -14.84
N CYS A 465 -23.25 -21.50 -13.53
CA CYS A 465 -22.90 -20.35 -12.68
C CYS A 465 -21.40 -20.27 -12.43
#